data_AF-A0A140DX61-F1
#
_entry.id   AF-A0A140DX61-F1
#
_cell.length_a   1.000
_cell.length_b   1.000
_cell.length_c   1.000
_cell.angle_alpha   90.00
_cell.angle_beta   90.00
_cell.angle_gamma   90.00
#
_symmetry.space_group_name_H-M   'P 1'
#
loop_
_entity.id
_entity.type
_entity.pdbx_description
1 polymer ?
#
loop_
_entity_poly.entity_id
_entity_poly.type
_entity_poly.pdbx_seq_one_letter_code
_entity_poly.pdbx_strand_id
1 'polypeptide(L)'
;MHIEEITEAFKEVVSHVAEISVNFMELLSICIIVFTTFVAFFKLLRHEKSARVYLLHGQSIGLTFKLGSEILRTITVRNMDEIMQIAMLILIKAAMTWLIHWELTDTDEEPDEPSSHAAHAHLEGVFGHARPNTTIIIEAGQNAHVETARPDDVDVQHRQRN
;
A
#
# COMPACT_ATOMS: atom_id res chain seq x y z
N MET A 1 47.70 11.09 -31.82
CA MET A 1 46.92 11.53 -32.98
C MET A 1 45.65 10.69 -33.18
N HIS A 2 45.66 9.49 -33.78
CA HIS A 2 44.40 8.75 -34.04
C HIS A 2 43.59 8.33 -32.79
N ILE A 3 44.25 7.96 -31.68
CA ILE A 3 43.54 7.57 -30.44
C ILE A 3 42.88 8.78 -29.76
N GLU A 4 43.50 9.96 -29.84
CA GLU A 4 42.96 11.20 -29.29
C GLU A 4 41.73 11.65 -30.09
N GLU A 5 41.81 11.57 -31.43
CA GLU A 5 40.71 11.91 -32.33
C GLU A 5 39.47 11.03 -32.11
N ILE A 6 39.67 9.71 -31.92
CA ILE A 6 38.60 8.77 -31.58
C ILE A 6 38.00 9.08 -30.20
N THR A 7 38.83 9.46 -29.22
CA THR A 7 38.38 9.75 -27.86
C THR A 7 37.55 11.03 -27.81
N GLU A 8 37.94 12.06 -28.53
CA GLU A 8 37.18 13.32 -28.59
C GLU A 8 35.83 13.14 -29.31
N ALA A 9 35.80 12.41 -30.44
CA ALA A 9 34.55 12.07 -31.11
C ALA A 9 33.60 11.25 -30.20
N PHE A 10 34.15 10.31 -29.43
CA PHE A 10 33.36 9.52 -28.49
C PHE A 10 32.78 10.38 -27.36
N LYS A 11 33.57 11.30 -26.79
CA LYS A 11 33.08 12.22 -25.74
C LYS A 11 31.96 13.11 -26.24
N GLU A 12 32.08 13.65 -27.46
CA GLU A 12 31.06 14.51 -28.06
C GLU A 12 29.72 13.76 -28.21
N VAL A 13 29.77 12.53 -28.71
CA VAL A 13 28.59 11.66 -28.83
C VAL A 13 27.98 11.36 -27.46
N VAL A 14 28.80 11.00 -26.47
CA VAL A 14 28.32 10.70 -25.11
C VAL A 14 27.66 11.92 -24.47
N SER A 15 28.25 13.12 -24.61
CA SER A 15 27.67 14.38 -24.09
C SER A 15 26.30 14.64 -24.70
N HIS A 16 26.20 14.58 -26.03
CA HIS A 16 24.94 14.81 -26.74
C HIS A 16 23.85 13.81 -26.31
N VAL A 17 24.18 12.52 -26.24
CA VAL A 17 23.24 11.48 -25.83
C VAL A 17 22.77 11.69 -24.40
N ALA A 18 23.69 12.06 -23.50
CA ALA A 18 23.35 12.30 -22.11
C ALA A 18 22.47 13.54 -21.94
N GLU A 19 22.77 14.65 -22.61
CA GLU A 19 21.96 15.87 -22.61
C GLU A 19 20.52 15.58 -23.09
N ILE A 20 20.38 14.83 -24.18
CA ILE A 20 19.08 14.39 -24.70
C ILE A 20 18.36 13.51 -23.65
N SER A 21 19.09 12.61 -23.00
CA SER A 21 18.54 11.70 -22.00
C SER A 21 18.03 12.44 -20.75
N VAL A 22 18.77 13.46 -20.29
CA VAL A 22 18.36 14.33 -19.18
C VAL A 22 17.06 15.05 -19.53
N ASN A 23 17.01 15.73 -20.68
CA ASN A 23 15.81 16.45 -21.12
C ASN A 23 14.59 15.52 -21.26
N PHE A 24 14.80 14.31 -21.78
CA PHE A 24 13.74 13.32 -21.93
C PHE A 24 13.21 12.83 -20.57
N MET A 25 14.10 12.54 -19.62
CA MET A 25 13.71 12.12 -18.27
C MET A 25 12.99 13.24 -17.51
N GLU A 26 13.43 14.49 -17.65
CA GLU A 26 12.74 15.64 -17.05
C GLU A 26 11.31 15.76 -17.60
N LEU A 27 11.14 15.66 -18.92
CA LEU A 27 9.83 15.69 -19.55
C LEU A 27 8.92 14.58 -19.00
N LEU A 28 9.43 13.34 -18.94
CA LEU A 28 8.68 12.17 -18.48
C LEU A 28 8.22 12.36 -17.02
N SER A 29 9.09 12.88 -16.16
CA SER A 29 8.76 13.15 -14.75
C SER A 29 7.64 14.19 -14.62
N ILE A 30 7.70 15.29 -15.38
CA ILE A 30 6.69 16.35 -15.37
C ILE A 30 5.36 15.79 -15.88
N CYS A 31 5.36 15.03 -16.98
CA CYS A 31 4.17 14.40 -17.52
C CYS A 31 3.47 13.50 -16.50
N ILE A 32 4.21 12.65 -15.78
CA ILE A 32 3.64 11.76 -14.76
C ILE A 32 3.06 12.57 -13.59
N ILE A 33 3.79 13.57 -13.07
CA ILE A 33 3.31 14.39 -11.96
C ILE A 33 2.03 15.13 -12.34
N VAL A 34 2.00 15.76 -13.52
CA VAL A 34 0.83 16.49 -14.01
C VAL A 34 -0.35 15.55 -14.19
N PHE A 35 -0.16 14.41 -14.86
CA PHE A 35 -1.25 13.45 -15.12
C PHE A 35 -1.86 12.91 -13.83
N THR A 36 -1.02 12.45 -12.91
CA THR A 36 -1.47 11.88 -11.62
C THR A 36 -2.15 12.93 -10.75
N THR A 37 -1.63 14.16 -10.74
CA THR A 37 -2.26 15.30 -10.05
C THR A 37 -3.64 15.60 -10.63
N PHE A 38 -3.78 15.60 -11.95
CA PHE A 38 -5.06 15.88 -12.60
C PHE A 38 -6.11 14.80 -12.32
N VAL A 39 -5.70 13.52 -12.37
CA VAL A 39 -6.57 12.39 -12.01
C VAL A 39 -6.98 12.44 -10.53
N ALA A 40 -6.04 12.73 -9.64
CA ALA A 40 -6.32 12.88 -8.22
C ALA A 40 -7.24 14.08 -7.94
N PHE A 41 -7.07 15.18 -8.67
CA PHE A 41 -7.91 16.37 -8.57
C PHE A 41 -9.38 16.05 -8.93
N PHE A 42 -9.63 15.34 -10.02
CA PHE A 42 -11.00 14.91 -10.35
C PHE A 42 -11.60 13.96 -9.31
N LYS A 43 -10.80 13.05 -8.74
CA LYS A 43 -11.26 12.16 -7.65
C LYS A 43 -11.55 12.92 -6.35
N LEU A 44 -10.75 13.95 -6.07
CA LEU A 44 -10.93 14.83 -4.91
C LEU A 44 -12.26 15.59 -5.01
N LEU A 45 -12.62 16.09 -6.21
CA LEU A 45 -13.92 16.73 -6.46
C LEU A 45 -15.10 15.77 -6.22
N ARG A 46 -14.90 14.46 -6.44
CA ARG A 46 -15.89 13.41 -6.14
C ARG A 46 -15.89 12.97 -4.66
N HIS A 47 -15.15 13.65 -3.79
CA HIS A 47 -15.04 13.34 -2.35
C HIS A 47 -14.53 11.92 -2.04
N GLU A 48 -13.75 11.31 -2.94
CA GLU A 48 -13.16 10.00 -2.68
C GLU A 48 -11.88 10.13 -1.84
N LYS A 49 -11.84 9.47 -0.67
CA LYS A 49 -10.64 9.40 0.19
C LYS A 49 -9.42 8.79 -0.52
N SER A 50 -9.64 7.99 -1.56
CA SER A 50 -8.62 7.37 -2.40
C SER A 50 -7.78 8.37 -3.22
N ALA A 51 -8.20 9.63 -3.33
CA ALA A 51 -7.48 10.67 -4.08
C ALA A 51 -6.10 10.96 -3.49
N ARG A 52 -5.97 11.00 -2.15
CA ARG A 52 -4.70 11.29 -1.45
C ARG A 52 -3.65 10.21 -1.75
N VAL A 53 -4.05 8.94 -1.78
CA VAL A 53 -3.18 7.80 -2.08
C VAL A 53 -2.67 7.87 -3.52
N TYR A 54 -3.55 8.20 -4.48
CA TYR A 54 -3.17 8.34 -5.89
C TYR A 54 -2.18 9.49 -6.13
N LEU A 55 -2.37 10.60 -5.41
CA LEU A 55 -1.49 11.77 -5.51
C LEU A 55 -0.10 11.49 -4.91
N LEU A 56 -0.05 10.86 -3.72
CA LEU A 56 1.21 10.45 -3.09
C LEU A 56 1.98 9.43 -3.94
N HIS A 57 1.27 8.48 -4.55
CA HIS A 57 1.88 7.50 -5.44
C HIS A 57 2.45 8.15 -6.71
N GLY A 58 1.68 9.04 -7.35
CA GLY A 58 2.14 9.81 -8.52
C GLY A 58 3.34 10.71 -8.22
N GLN A 59 3.33 11.38 -7.06
CA GLN A 59 4.44 12.18 -6.58
C GLN A 59 5.69 11.32 -6.31
N SER A 60 5.53 10.12 -5.74
CA SER A 60 6.63 9.18 -5.51
C SER A 60 7.32 8.77 -6.81
N ILE A 61 6.55 8.36 -7.82
CA ILE A 61 7.06 7.96 -9.13
C ILE A 61 7.72 9.15 -9.84
N GLY A 62 7.05 10.30 -9.86
CA GLY A 62 7.55 11.52 -10.49
C GLY A 62 8.88 12.00 -9.90
N LEU A 63 9.00 12.02 -8.57
CA LEU A 63 10.27 12.39 -7.93
C LEU A 63 11.37 11.35 -8.14
N THR A 64 11.03 10.07 -8.24
CA THR A 64 12.03 9.02 -8.55
C THR A 64 12.62 9.23 -9.94
N PHE A 65 11.79 9.56 -10.94
CA PHE A 65 12.28 9.90 -12.27
C PHE A 65 13.11 11.19 -12.29
N LYS A 66 12.71 12.22 -11.53
CA LYS A 66 13.48 13.48 -11.44
C LYS A 66 14.83 13.28 -10.74
N LEU A 67 14.89 12.44 -9.72
CA LEU A 67 16.16 12.03 -9.12
C LEU A 67 17.04 11.27 -10.11
N GLY A 68 16.44 10.38 -10.92
CA GLY A 68 17.14 9.65 -11.98
C GLY A 68 17.74 10.58 -13.04
N SER A 69 17.01 11.60 -13.50
CA SER A 69 17.53 12.59 -14.46
C SER A 69 18.67 13.42 -13.90
N GLU A 70 18.56 13.77 -12.62
CA GLU A 70 19.57 14.57 -11.93
C GLU A 70 20.87 13.79 -11.72
N ILE A 71 20.76 12.50 -11.36
CA ILE A 71 21.93 11.60 -11.30
C ILE A 71 22.59 11.48 -12.69
N LEU A 72 21.80 11.32 -13.75
CA LEU A 72 22.32 11.21 -15.13
C LEU A 72 23.10 12.47 -15.55
N ARG A 73 22.64 13.65 -15.12
CA ARG A 73 23.31 14.92 -15.34
C ARG A 73 24.70 14.94 -14.68
N THR A 74 24.79 14.49 -13.42
CA THR A 74 26.07 14.44 -12.69
C THR A 74 27.10 13.46 -13.23
N ILE A 75 26.68 12.41 -13.96
CA ILE A 75 27.60 11.47 -14.63
C ILE A 75 28.30 12.15 -15.81
N THR A 76 27.61 13.06 -16.48
CA THR A 76 28.11 13.75 -17.68
C THR A 76 28.88 15.00 -17.31
N VAL A 77 28.39 15.75 -16.32
CA VAL A 77 29.01 16.98 -15.85
C VAL A 77 29.00 16.99 -14.33
N ARG A 78 30.16 17.09 -13.68
CA ARG A 78 30.25 17.07 -12.20
C ARG A 78 30.40 18.49 -11.68
N ASN A 79 29.38 19.33 -11.86
CA ASN A 79 29.38 20.68 -11.33
C ASN A 79 28.90 20.72 -9.88
N MET A 80 29.49 21.59 -9.07
CA MET A 80 29.05 21.80 -7.68
C MET A 80 27.61 22.31 -7.60
N ASP A 81 27.17 23.11 -8.57
CA ASP A 81 25.80 23.63 -8.63
C ASP A 81 24.76 22.54 -8.93
N GLU A 82 25.12 21.50 -9.69
CA GLU A 82 24.22 20.39 -10.01
C GLU A 82 24.02 19.48 -8.79
N ILE A 83 25.07 19.28 -8.02
CA ILE A 83 24.99 18.55 -6.74
C ILE A 83 24.05 19.26 -5.77
N MET A 84 24.03 20.61 -5.77
CA MET A 84 23.12 21.41 -4.95
C MET A 84 21.64 21.19 -5.34
N GLN A 85 21.33 21.05 -6.62
CA GLN A 85 19.96 20.79 -7.08
C GLN A 85 19.44 19.43 -6.57
N ILE A 86 20.27 18.39 -6.61
CA ILE A 86 19.94 17.07 -6.02
C ILE A 86 19.65 17.20 -4.53
N ALA A 87 20.57 17.83 -3.79
CA ALA A 87 20.47 17.95 -2.34
C ALA A 87 19.20 18.71 -1.93
N MET A 88 18.89 19.81 -2.64
CA MET A 88 17.69 20.59 -2.39
C MET A 88 16.41 19.80 -2.65
N LEU A 89 16.34 19.05 -3.76
CA LEU A 89 15.18 18.24 -4.09
C LEU A 89 14.93 17.13 -3.06
N ILE A 90 15.99 16.44 -2.61
CA ILE A 90 15.89 15.40 -1.57
C ILE A 90 15.42 16.01 -0.25
N LEU A 91 15.98 17.15 0.15
CA LEU A 91 15.59 17.86 1.36
C LEU A 91 14.10 18.23 1.34
N ILE A 92 13.62 18.78 0.21
CA ILE A 92 12.21 19.13 0.04
C ILE A 92 11.32 17.89 0.15
N LYS A 93 11.70 16.77 -0.47
CA LYS A 93 10.94 15.51 -0.36
C LYS A 93 10.89 15.00 1.08
N ALA A 94 12.02 15.04 1.78
CA ALA A 94 12.11 14.64 3.17
C ALA A 94 11.23 15.53 4.06
N ALA A 95 11.26 16.85 3.85
CA ALA A 95 10.42 17.80 4.57
C ALA A 95 8.92 17.56 4.32
N MET A 96 8.49 17.32 3.07
CA MET A 96 7.09 16.99 2.76
C MET A 96 6.64 15.68 3.41
N THR A 97 7.50 14.68 3.45
CA THR A 97 7.20 13.39 4.08
C THR A 97 7.10 13.54 5.59
N TRP A 98 8.00 14.33 6.18
CA TRP A 98 7.96 14.69 7.60
C TRP A 98 6.67 15.44 7.93
N LEU A 99 6.26 16.40 7.09
CA LEU A 99 5.05 17.19 7.32
C LEU A 99 3.80 16.32 7.41
N ILE A 100 3.71 15.26 6.61
CA ILE A 100 2.59 14.30 6.68
C ILE A 100 2.71 13.38 7.90
N HIS A 101 3.93 12.97 8.27
CA HIS A 101 4.13 12.11 9.44
C HIS A 101 3.73 12.82 10.74
N TRP A 102 4.09 14.09 10.88
CA TRP A 102 3.67 14.92 12.02
C TRP A 102 2.15 15.20 12.01
N GLU A 103 1.52 15.40 10.84
CA GLU A 103 0.05 15.53 10.72
C GLU A 103 -0.68 14.31 11.30
N LEU A 104 -0.13 13.10 11.14
CA LEU A 104 -0.78 11.87 11.58
C LEU A 104 -0.52 11.51 13.07
N THR A 105 0.54 12.02 13.70
CA THR A 105 0.86 11.67 15.10
C THR A 105 0.04 12.47 16.12
N ASP A 106 -0.38 13.69 15.80
CA ASP A 106 -1.10 14.57 16.73
C ASP A 106 -2.59 14.18 16.95
N THR A 107 -3.08 13.08 16.36
CA THR A 107 -4.47 12.64 16.48
C THR A 107 -4.68 11.44 17.43
N ASP A 108 -3.62 10.83 17.98
CA ASP A 108 -3.72 9.57 18.76
C ASP A 108 -3.56 9.73 20.29
N GLU A 109 -3.61 10.93 20.85
CA GLU A 109 -3.62 11.13 22.31
C GLU A 109 -5.02 11.54 22.83
N GLU A 110 -5.96 10.58 22.83
CA GLU A 110 -6.99 10.54 23.87
C GLU A 110 -6.46 9.66 25.01
N PRO A 111 -6.02 10.22 26.16
CA PRO A 111 -5.93 9.43 27.36
C PRO A 111 -7.34 9.06 27.80
N ASP A 112 -7.71 7.80 27.59
CA ASP A 112 -8.87 7.16 28.19
C ASP A 112 -8.79 7.26 29.74
N GLU A 113 -9.30 8.34 30.33
CA GLU A 113 -9.83 8.28 31.69
C GLU A 113 -11.33 8.03 31.64
N PRO A 114 -11.77 6.94 32.31
CA PRO A 114 -12.98 7.02 33.11
C PRO A 114 -12.62 6.77 34.57
N SER A 115 -12.53 7.88 35.30
CA SER A 115 -12.95 8.04 36.69
C SER A 115 -13.40 6.75 37.40
N SER A 116 -12.48 6.15 38.15
CA SER A 116 -12.80 5.21 39.23
C SER A 116 -13.46 5.97 40.37
N HIS A 117 -14.75 6.27 40.25
CA HIS A 117 -15.63 6.66 41.34
C HIS A 117 -17.08 6.29 40.97
N ALA A 118 -17.73 5.55 41.87
CA ALA A 118 -19.19 5.30 41.91
C ALA A 118 -19.78 4.22 40.99
N ALA A 119 -19.48 2.95 41.27
CA ALA A 119 -20.40 1.84 40.96
C ALA A 119 -20.39 0.79 42.09
N HIS A 120 -21.06 1.14 43.19
CA HIS A 120 -22.00 0.27 43.91
C HIS A 120 -21.72 -1.25 43.92
N ALA A 121 -20.81 -1.69 44.80
CA ALA A 121 -20.85 -3.05 45.38
C ALA A 121 -21.56 -3.00 46.74
N HIS A 122 -22.83 -2.62 46.70
CA HIS A 122 -23.78 -2.78 47.79
C HIS A 122 -25.12 -2.98 47.09
N LEU A 123 -25.53 -4.23 46.93
CA LEU A 123 -26.90 -4.73 47.03
C LEU A 123 -26.92 -6.21 46.56
N GLU A 124 -27.25 -7.07 47.51
CA GLU A 124 -28.06 -8.29 47.33
C GLU A 124 -27.44 -9.47 46.55
N GLY A 125 -27.23 -10.65 47.12
CA GLY A 125 -27.80 -11.19 48.36
C GLY A 125 -29.25 -11.65 48.22
N VAL A 126 -29.77 -11.92 47.02
CA VAL A 126 -31.08 -12.59 46.85
C VAL A 126 -31.05 -13.47 45.59
N PHE A 127 -31.51 -14.73 45.73
CA PHE A 127 -31.63 -15.80 44.70
C PHE A 127 -30.31 -16.49 44.30
N GLY A 128 -30.10 -17.80 44.36
CA GLY A 128 -30.98 -18.97 44.45
C GLY A 128 -30.51 -20.02 43.42
N HIS A 129 -29.94 -21.13 43.90
CA HIS A 129 -29.62 -22.42 43.26
C HIS A 129 -29.69 -22.62 41.72
N ALA A 130 -28.60 -23.15 41.14
CA ALA A 130 -28.50 -24.53 40.58
C ALA A 130 -27.05 -24.85 40.13
N ARG A 131 -26.53 -26.03 40.51
CA ARG A 131 -25.24 -26.59 40.06
C ARG A 131 -25.43 -27.44 38.77
N PRO A 132 -24.46 -28.29 38.34
CA PRO A 132 -23.36 -28.01 37.40
C PRO A 132 -23.39 -29.00 36.19
N ASN A 133 -22.33 -29.03 35.38
CA ASN A 133 -21.92 -30.15 34.50
C ASN A 133 -22.42 -30.16 33.03
N THR A 134 -21.50 -29.90 32.09
CA THR A 134 -21.39 -30.65 30.83
C THR A 134 -19.92 -30.66 30.41
N THR A 135 -19.19 -31.67 30.88
CA THR A 135 -17.87 -32.03 30.35
C THR A 135 -18.06 -32.68 28.97
N ILE A 136 -17.42 -32.16 27.93
CA ILE A 136 -17.43 -32.74 26.58
C ILE A 136 -16.36 -33.84 26.51
N ILE A 137 -16.79 -35.08 26.33
CA ILE A 137 -15.95 -36.21 25.92
C ILE A 137 -16.70 -36.92 24.78
N ILE A 138 -16.10 -37.00 23.59
CA ILE A 138 -16.51 -37.97 22.57
C ILE A 138 -15.34 -38.92 22.38
N GLU A 139 -15.53 -40.12 22.93
CA GLU A 139 -14.69 -41.31 22.78
C GLU A 139 -14.52 -41.69 21.31
N ALA A 140 -13.28 -42.00 20.93
CA ALA A 140 -12.99 -42.76 19.74
C ALA A 140 -13.10 -44.26 20.05
N GLY A 141 -13.91 -44.96 19.26
CA GLY A 141 -13.65 -46.36 18.92
C GLY A 141 -14.53 -47.42 19.57
N GLN A 142 -15.07 -48.26 18.67
CA GLN A 142 -15.23 -49.70 18.79
C GLN A 142 -16.59 -50.28 19.25
N ASN A 143 -17.27 -50.84 18.24
CA ASN A 143 -17.97 -52.14 18.23
C ASN A 143 -19.51 -52.13 18.21
N ALA A 144 -20.08 -51.95 17.02
CA ALA A 144 -21.23 -52.76 16.61
C ALA A 144 -21.27 -52.89 15.08
N HIS A 145 -20.84 -54.06 14.63
CA HIS A 145 -21.00 -54.59 13.28
C HIS A 145 -22.47 -54.99 13.06
N VAL A 146 -22.87 -55.07 11.78
CA VAL A 146 -23.94 -55.93 11.20
C VAL A 146 -25.06 -55.19 10.43
N GLU A 147 -25.11 -55.58 9.16
CA GLU A 147 -26.18 -55.60 8.16
C GLU A 147 -26.55 -54.39 7.29
N THR A 148 -26.46 -54.71 6.01
CA THR A 148 -26.52 -53.95 4.77
C THR A 148 -27.93 -53.79 4.20
N ALA A 149 -28.09 -52.73 3.40
CA ALA A 149 -28.97 -52.59 2.23
C ALA A 149 -30.50 -52.58 2.46
N ARG A 150 -31.10 -51.40 2.23
CA ARG A 150 -32.51 -51.28 1.83
C ARG A 150 -32.57 -50.53 0.49
N PRO A 151 -32.88 -51.22 -0.62
CA PRO A 151 -32.93 -50.64 -1.96
C PRO A 151 -34.39 -50.42 -2.36
N ASP A 152 -34.94 -49.21 -2.26
CA ASP A 152 -36.32 -48.95 -2.73
C ASP A 152 -36.52 -47.51 -3.25
N ASP A 153 -35.52 -46.92 -3.90
CA ASP A 153 -35.70 -45.69 -4.68
C ASP A 153 -35.01 -45.81 -6.05
N VAL A 154 -35.35 -46.87 -6.80
CA VAL A 154 -35.07 -46.97 -8.24
C VAL A 154 -36.29 -47.55 -8.96
N ASP A 155 -37.02 -46.65 -9.61
CA ASP A 155 -37.72 -46.77 -10.89
C ASP A 155 -38.57 -48.03 -11.15
N VAL A 156 -39.90 -47.88 -11.03
CA VAL A 156 -40.85 -48.68 -11.82
C VAL A 156 -41.70 -47.75 -12.66
N GLN A 157 -41.21 -47.58 -13.89
CA GLN A 157 -41.92 -47.12 -15.07
C GLN A 157 -43.37 -47.61 -15.22
N HIS A 158 -44.18 -46.75 -15.84
CA HIS A 158 -45.26 -47.06 -16.78
C HIS A 158 -46.40 -47.98 -16.32
N ARG A 159 -47.41 -47.37 -15.68
CA ARG A 159 -48.81 -47.73 -15.91
C ARG A 159 -49.66 -46.49 -15.74
N GLN A 160 -50.46 -46.14 -16.75
CA GLN A 160 -51.35 -44.97 -16.87
C GLN A 160 -50.77 -43.77 -17.65
N ARG A 161 -50.43 -43.98 -18.94
CA ARG A 161 -50.90 -43.17 -20.09
C ARG A 161 -50.30 -43.72 -21.39
N ASN A 162 -51.16 -44.39 -22.14
CA ASN A 162 -51.06 -44.85 -23.54
C ASN A 162 -49.89 -45.74 -23.94
#